data_AF-A0A259CC19-F1
#
_entry.id   AF-A0A259CC19-F1
#
_cell.length_a   1.000
_cell.length_b   1.000
_cell.length_c   1.000
_cell.angle_alpha   90.00
_cell.angle_beta   90.00
_cell.angle_gamma   90.00
#
_symmetry.space_group_name_H-M   'P 1'
#
loop_
_entity.id
_entity.type
_entity.pdbx_description
1 polymer ?
#
loop_
_entity_poly.entity_id
_entity_poly.type
_entity_poly.pdbx_seq_one_letter_code
_entity_poly.pdbx_strand_id
1 'polypeptide(L)'
;SVGYGDISPITPAGRAITIVLALLGIGIFAIPAAILSSALSDQLRIERESMMTELYTMLEDGVISADEQELIEAEAKRLHLSQGELTRLLEKAKVEMGVDHAHDSHAKVSWDGKATKAGAGEMSLEFLSKHPELAAEQLKITISKLQQIVSVSDLEQLRQYIDNPDNVTALQSSMLQILLQNNGEKLKNKS
;
A
#
# COMPACT_ATOMS: atom_id res chain seq x y z
N SER A 1 2.03 -14.88 -38.94
CA SER A 1 2.18 -14.76 -40.41
C SER A 1 2.02 -13.30 -40.74
N VAL A 2 3.08 -12.65 -41.22
CA VAL A 2 3.02 -11.23 -41.61
C VAL A 2 2.29 -11.18 -42.95
N GLY A 3 0.97 -11.23 -42.91
CA GLY A 3 0.15 -10.92 -44.07
C GLY A 3 0.35 -9.45 -44.37
N TYR A 4 1.33 -9.14 -45.23
CA TYR A 4 1.66 -7.76 -45.61
C TYR A 4 0.45 -7.01 -46.19
N GLY A 5 -0.63 -7.72 -46.55
CA GLY A 5 -1.95 -7.15 -46.85
C GLY A 5 -2.01 -6.52 -48.25
N ASP A 6 -0.88 -6.47 -48.93
CA ASP A 6 -0.69 -6.04 -50.30
C ASP A 6 -1.32 -7.00 -51.32
N ILE A 7 -1.46 -8.29 -50.97
CA ILE A 7 -2.10 -9.30 -51.81
C ILE A 7 -3.25 -9.94 -51.03
N SER A 8 -4.48 -9.75 -51.53
CA SER A 8 -5.68 -10.37 -50.96
C SER A 8 -6.53 -11.04 -52.04
N PRO A 9 -7.22 -12.16 -51.71
CA PRO A 9 -8.06 -12.83 -52.69
C PRO A 9 -9.26 -11.94 -53.06
N ILE A 10 -9.39 -11.68 -54.36
CA ILE A 10 -10.51 -10.92 -54.91
C ILE A 10 -11.80 -11.75 -55.02
N THR A 11 -11.70 -13.08 -54.98
CA THR A 11 -12.86 -13.98 -55.12
C THR A 11 -13.51 -14.27 -53.76
N PRO A 12 -14.86 -14.40 -53.69
CA PRO A 12 -15.56 -14.75 -52.46
C PRO A 12 -15.09 -16.07 -51.84
N ALA A 13 -14.83 -17.08 -52.67
CA ALA A 13 -14.31 -18.38 -52.21
C ALA A 13 -12.89 -18.28 -51.64
N GLY A 14 -12.01 -17.49 -52.26
CA GLY A 14 -10.66 -17.26 -51.76
C GLY A 14 -10.66 -16.59 -50.39
N ARG A 15 -11.55 -15.61 -50.18
CA ARG A 15 -11.74 -14.95 -48.88
C ARG A 15 -12.20 -15.91 -47.79
N ALA A 16 -13.14 -16.81 -48.11
CA ALA A 16 -13.60 -17.82 -47.15
C ALA A 16 -12.46 -18.74 -46.69
N ILE A 17 -11.62 -19.20 -47.62
CA ILE A 17 -10.45 -20.05 -47.32
C ILE A 17 -9.43 -19.28 -46.47
N THR A 18 -9.17 -18.01 -46.78
CA THR A 18 -8.26 -17.16 -45.98
C THR A 18 -8.73 -17.00 -44.55
N ILE A 19 -10.03 -16.81 -44.32
CA ILE A 19 -10.59 -16.71 -42.95
C ILE A 19 -10.38 -18.02 -42.19
N VAL A 20 -10.68 -19.16 -42.80
CA VAL A 20 -10.50 -20.48 -42.17
C VAL A 20 -9.02 -20.74 -41.83
N LEU A 21 -8.11 -20.45 -42.77
CA LEU A 21 -6.67 -20.59 -42.54
C LEU A 21 -6.15 -19.64 -41.46
N ALA A 22 -6.67 -18.41 -41.38
CA ALA A 22 -6.30 -17.46 -40.34
C ALA A 22 -6.71 -17.98 -38.95
N LEU A 23 -7.92 -18.50 -38.82
CA LEU A 23 -8.41 -19.08 -37.56
C LEU A 23 -7.57 -20.31 -37.14
N LEU A 24 -7.29 -21.20 -38.08
CA LEU A 24 -6.41 -22.36 -37.82
C LEU A 24 -5.00 -21.93 -37.41
N GLY A 25 -4.45 -20.91 -38.08
CA GLY A 25 -3.12 -20.37 -37.77
C GLY A 25 -3.03 -19.82 -36.35
N ILE A 26 -4.05 -19.07 -35.89
CA ILE A 26 -4.10 -18.58 -34.51
C ILE A 26 -4.14 -19.75 -33.52
N GLY A 27 -4.96 -20.78 -33.81
CA GLY A 27 -5.07 -21.96 -32.96
C GLY A 27 -3.76 -22.73 -32.78
N ILE A 28 -2.99 -22.92 -33.86
CA ILE A 28 -1.71 -23.63 -33.83
C ILE A 28 -0.66 -22.85 -33.03
N PHE A 29 -0.61 -21.52 -33.18
CA PHE A 29 0.35 -20.68 -32.48
C PHE A 29 -0.05 -20.35 -31.03
N ALA A 30 -1.30 -20.60 -30.63
CA ALA A 30 -1.78 -20.31 -29.28
C ALA A 30 -1.06 -21.12 -28.19
N ILE A 31 -0.83 -22.42 -28.42
CA ILE A 31 -0.25 -23.30 -27.39
C ILE A 31 1.21 -22.95 -27.08
N PRO A 32 2.13 -22.81 -28.08
CA PRO A 32 3.50 -22.41 -27.80
C PRO A 32 3.60 -21.02 -27.13
N ALA A 33 2.74 -20.07 -27.55
CA ALA A 33 2.70 -18.75 -26.95
C ALA A 33 2.24 -18.81 -25.48
N ALA A 34 1.23 -19.62 -25.16
CA ALA A 34 0.72 -19.79 -23.80
C ALA A 34 1.77 -20.41 -22.88
N ILE A 35 2.48 -21.44 -23.34
CA ILE A 35 3.54 -22.09 -22.55
C ILE A 35 4.69 -21.11 -22.27
N LEU A 36 5.13 -20.35 -23.29
CA LEU A 36 6.18 -19.34 -23.11
C LEU A 36 5.75 -18.25 -22.12
N SER A 37 4.50 -17.78 -22.23
CA SER A 37 3.94 -16.81 -21.30
C SER A 37 3.88 -17.35 -19.87
N SER A 38 3.53 -18.64 -19.68
CA SER A 38 3.51 -19.28 -18.37
C SER A 38 4.92 -19.38 -17.79
N ALA A 39 5.89 -19.85 -18.57
CA ALA A 39 7.27 -20.02 -18.13
C ALA A 39 7.92 -18.69 -17.71
N LEU A 40 7.70 -17.61 -18.47
CA LEU A 40 8.17 -16.28 -18.10
C LEU A 40 7.49 -15.77 -16.82
N SER A 41 6.17 -15.98 -16.70
CA SER A 41 5.42 -15.59 -15.51
C SER A 41 5.89 -16.35 -14.26
N ASP A 42 6.18 -17.64 -14.40
CA ASP A 42 6.74 -18.46 -13.32
C ASP A 42 8.13 -17.99 -12.91
N GLN A 43 8.99 -17.67 -13.88
CA GLN A 43 10.32 -17.14 -13.58
C GLN A 43 10.25 -15.80 -12.83
N LEU A 44 9.45 -14.85 -13.31
CA LEU A 44 9.25 -13.56 -12.65
C LEU A 44 8.62 -13.70 -11.25
N ARG A 45 7.75 -14.69 -11.07
CA ARG A 45 7.14 -15.01 -9.78
C ARG A 45 8.20 -15.51 -8.79
N ILE A 46 9.06 -16.43 -9.21
CA ILE A 46 10.13 -16.97 -8.36
C ILE A 46 11.13 -15.86 -7.96
N GLU A 47 11.55 -15.02 -8.90
CA GLU A 47 12.44 -13.89 -8.64
C GLU A 47 11.83 -12.92 -7.61
N ARG A 48 10.54 -12.62 -7.75
CA ARG A 48 9.77 -11.82 -6.80
C ARG A 48 9.69 -12.46 -5.41
N GLU A 49 9.38 -13.75 -5.34
CA GLU A 49 9.25 -14.49 -4.08
C GLU A 49 10.59 -14.54 -3.31
N SER A 50 11.70 -14.72 -4.03
CA SER A 50 13.05 -14.65 -3.45
C SER A 50 13.33 -13.28 -2.85
N MET A 51 13.10 -12.21 -3.62
CA MET A 51 13.29 -10.83 -3.15
C MET A 51 12.41 -10.51 -1.93
N MET A 52 11.14 -10.95 -1.96
CA MET A 52 10.20 -10.75 -0.85
C MET A 52 10.68 -11.41 0.44
N THR A 53 11.18 -12.64 0.35
CA THR A 53 11.70 -13.37 1.51
C THR A 53 12.87 -12.62 2.17
N GLU A 54 13.76 -12.07 1.36
CA GLU A 54 14.89 -11.27 1.84
C GLU A 54 14.43 -9.94 2.46
N LEU A 55 13.51 -9.24 1.80
CA LEU A 55 12.90 -8.02 2.32
C LEU A 55 12.19 -8.24 3.65
N TYR A 56 11.46 -9.34 3.84
CA TYR A 56 10.82 -9.65 5.14
C TYR A 56 11.84 -9.84 6.25
N THR A 57 12.99 -10.45 5.94
CA THR A 57 14.06 -10.66 6.92
C THR A 57 14.70 -9.33 7.30
N MET A 58 14.93 -8.45 6.33
CA MET A 58 15.48 -7.10 6.54
C MET A 58 14.47 -6.11 7.17
N LEU A 59 13.18 -6.41 7.14
CA LEU A 59 12.12 -5.59 7.72
C LEU A 59 11.66 -6.10 9.09
N GLU A 60 12.32 -7.13 9.66
CA GLU A 60 11.92 -7.73 10.94
C GLU A 60 12.00 -6.72 12.11
N ASP A 61 12.95 -5.79 12.06
CA ASP A 61 13.12 -4.73 13.06
C ASP A 61 12.29 -3.45 12.77
N GLY A 62 11.60 -3.43 11.62
CA GLY A 62 10.75 -2.33 11.16
C GLY A 62 11.49 -1.15 10.51
N VAL A 63 12.81 -1.21 10.30
CA VAL A 63 13.58 -0.08 9.74
C VAL A 63 14.71 -0.57 8.83
N ILE A 64 14.73 -0.12 7.58
CA ILE A 64 15.85 -0.43 6.66
C ILE A 64 17.04 0.45 7.02
N SER A 65 18.11 -0.16 7.53
CA SER A 65 19.38 0.50 7.82
C SER A 65 20.14 0.87 6.52
N ALA A 66 21.15 1.74 6.63
CA ALA A 66 21.96 2.14 5.48
C ALA A 66 22.72 0.96 4.84
N ASP A 67 23.15 0.00 5.67
CA ASP A 67 23.86 -1.20 5.23
C ASP A 67 22.89 -2.18 4.52
N GLU A 68 21.64 -2.30 5.00
CA GLU A 68 20.60 -3.10 4.35
C GLU A 68 20.12 -2.48 3.04
N GLN A 69 20.03 -1.15 2.97
CA GLN A 69 19.68 -0.45 1.73
C GLN A 69 20.70 -0.76 0.62
N GLU A 70 22.00 -0.80 0.94
CA GLU A 70 23.05 -1.19 -0.01
C GLU A 70 22.90 -2.65 -0.44
N LEU A 71 22.57 -3.55 0.50
CA LEU A 71 22.35 -4.97 0.22
C LEU A 71 21.13 -5.19 -0.68
N ILE A 72 20.02 -4.50 -0.40
CA ILE A 72 18.78 -4.52 -1.19
C ILE A 72 19.03 -4.02 -2.62
N GLU A 73 19.79 -2.93 -2.79
CA GLU A 73 20.13 -2.40 -4.11
C GLU A 73 21.07 -3.33 -4.89
N ALA A 74 22.03 -3.96 -4.21
CA ALA A 74 22.92 -4.95 -4.81
C ALA A 74 22.14 -6.20 -5.26
N GLU A 75 21.20 -6.66 -4.45
CA GLU A 75 20.37 -7.82 -4.73
C GLU A 75 19.36 -7.55 -5.85
N ALA A 76 18.73 -6.38 -5.84
CA ALA A 76 17.85 -5.95 -6.93
C ALA A 76 18.60 -5.90 -8.27
N LYS A 77 19.85 -5.44 -8.26
CA LYS A 77 20.71 -5.43 -9.44
C LYS A 77 21.08 -6.85 -9.89
N ARG A 78 21.30 -7.78 -8.96
CA ARG A 78 21.57 -9.20 -9.24
C ARG A 78 20.37 -9.90 -9.88
N LEU A 79 19.16 -9.59 -9.41
CA LEU A 79 17.90 -10.13 -9.92
C LEU A 79 17.37 -9.39 -11.15
N HIS A 80 18.13 -8.45 -11.72
CA HIS A 80 17.73 -7.62 -12.87
C HIS A 80 16.40 -6.87 -12.65
N LEU A 81 16.05 -6.58 -11.40
CA LEU A 81 14.87 -5.82 -11.04
C LEU A 81 15.06 -4.35 -11.40
N SER A 82 14.05 -3.75 -12.02
CA SER A 82 14.04 -2.31 -12.25
C SER A 82 13.83 -1.57 -10.92
N GLN A 83 14.32 -0.33 -10.82
CA GLN A 83 14.14 0.52 -9.62
C GLN A 83 12.67 0.71 -9.23
N GLY A 84 11.78 0.81 -10.23
CA GLY A 84 10.34 0.89 -10.00
C GLY A 84 9.73 -0.41 -9.49
N GLU A 85 10.29 -1.57 -9.86
CA GLU A 85 9.82 -2.86 -9.37
C GLU A 85 10.28 -3.11 -7.93
N LEU A 86 11.55 -2.81 -7.63
CA LEU A 86 12.08 -2.84 -6.28
C LEU A 86 11.24 -2.00 -5.31
N THR A 87 10.92 -0.76 -5.71
CA THR A 87 10.09 0.15 -4.89
C THR A 87 8.73 -0.48 -4.57
N ARG A 88 8.08 -1.12 -5.55
CA ARG A 88 6.78 -1.79 -5.37
C ARG A 88 6.88 -3.02 -4.47
N LEU A 89 7.99 -3.76 -4.55
CA LEU A 89 8.22 -4.92 -3.70
C LEU A 89 8.47 -4.50 -2.25
N LEU A 90 9.25 -3.45 -2.04
CA LEU A 90 9.53 -2.87 -0.73
C LEU A 90 8.25 -2.29 -0.10
N GLU A 91 7.43 -1.59 -0.87
CA GLU A 91 6.12 -1.11 -0.43
C GLU A 91 5.19 -2.27 -0.04
N LYS A 92 5.11 -3.31 -0.89
CA LYS A 92 4.26 -4.47 -0.60
C LYS A 92 4.74 -5.23 0.66
N ALA A 93 6.04 -5.43 0.84
CA ALA A 93 6.60 -6.07 2.02
C ALA A 93 6.30 -5.29 3.31
N LYS A 94 6.40 -3.95 3.26
CA LYS A 94 6.02 -3.07 4.38
C LYS A 94 4.53 -3.18 4.74
N VAL A 95 3.66 -3.23 3.74
CA VAL A 95 2.20 -3.39 3.96
C VAL A 95 1.87 -4.75 4.57
N GLU A 96 2.45 -5.84 4.08
CA GLU A 96 2.19 -7.20 4.60
C GLU A 96 2.74 -7.39 6.02
N MET A 97 3.84 -6.73 6.39
CA MET A 97 4.39 -6.74 7.75
C MET A 97 3.64 -5.81 8.72
N GLY A 98 2.62 -5.08 8.26
CA GLY A 98 1.91 -4.09 9.08
C GLY A 98 2.77 -2.88 9.46
N VAL A 99 3.89 -2.66 8.76
CA VAL A 99 4.83 -1.55 8.99
C VAL A 99 4.26 -0.22 8.44
N ASP A 100 3.23 -0.25 7.61
CA ASP A 100 2.53 0.96 7.15
C ASP A 100 1.02 0.75 6.91
N HIS A 101 0.21 1.60 7.54
CA HIS A 101 -1.15 1.92 7.13
C HIS A 101 -1.29 3.43 6.86
N ALA A 102 -1.33 3.80 5.58
CA ALA A 102 -2.16 4.84 4.96
C ALA A 102 -1.44 5.38 3.70
N HIS A 103 -1.79 4.91 2.50
CA HIS A 103 -2.86 5.37 1.61
C HIS A 103 -2.36 6.31 0.53
N ASP A 104 -2.62 5.89 -0.72
CA ASP A 104 -2.86 6.64 -1.94
C ASP A 104 -2.09 7.94 -2.25
N SER A 105 -1.78 7.99 -3.54
CA SER A 105 -1.53 9.16 -4.39
C SER A 105 -0.11 9.73 -4.42
N HIS A 106 0.61 9.32 -5.47
CA HIS A 106 1.47 10.18 -6.29
C HIS A 106 2.19 11.32 -5.53
N ALA A 107 3.15 10.99 -4.67
CA ALA A 107 4.04 12.00 -4.10
C ALA A 107 5.50 11.59 -4.31
N LYS A 108 6.10 12.26 -5.30
CA LYS A 108 7.53 12.43 -5.56
C LYS A 108 8.47 11.91 -4.46
N VAL A 109 9.30 10.94 -4.83
CA VAL A 109 10.64 10.81 -4.26
C VAL A 109 11.45 12.01 -4.75
N SER A 110 11.69 13.00 -3.87
CA SER A 110 12.69 14.04 -4.08
C SER A 110 14.01 13.59 -3.46
N TRP A 111 15.01 13.45 -4.32
CA TRP A 111 16.41 13.21 -4.00
C TRP A 111 17.04 14.50 -3.46
N ASP A 112 16.80 14.81 -2.20
CA ASP A 112 17.59 15.78 -1.45
C ASP A 112 17.54 15.42 0.03
N GLY A 113 18.68 14.92 0.54
CA GLY A 113 18.85 14.36 1.89
C GLY A 113 18.50 15.31 3.03
N LYS A 114 17.21 15.48 3.29
CA LYS A 114 16.67 16.04 4.53
C LYS A 114 15.56 15.14 5.04
N ALA A 115 15.84 14.50 6.17
CA ALA A 115 14.87 13.75 6.96
C ALA A 115 13.61 14.61 7.17
N THR A 116 12.51 14.18 6.57
CA THR A 116 11.19 14.70 6.90
C THR A 116 10.65 13.84 8.04
N LYS A 117 10.23 14.52 9.11
CA LYS A 117 9.82 13.91 10.38
C LYS A 117 8.76 12.83 10.15
N ALA A 118 9.08 11.63 10.60
CA ALA A 118 8.24 10.45 10.56
C ALA A 118 6.85 10.76 11.17
N GLY A 119 5.81 10.51 10.38
CA GLY A 119 4.42 10.51 10.81
C GLY A 119 4.16 9.26 11.63
N ALA A 120 3.51 9.44 12.77
CA ALA A 120 3.41 8.43 13.81
C ALA A 120 2.38 7.33 13.48
N GLY A 121 2.88 6.19 13.01
CA GLY A 121 2.23 4.88 13.06
C GLY A 121 2.64 4.15 14.35
N GLU A 122 1.79 3.27 14.86
CA GLU A 122 1.82 2.70 16.22
C GLU A 122 3.20 2.21 16.69
N MET A 123 3.89 3.07 17.44
CA MET A 123 5.15 2.76 18.09
C MET A 123 4.93 1.74 19.23
N SER A 124 5.81 0.74 19.33
CA SER A 124 5.72 -0.27 20.40
C SER A 124 5.77 0.39 21.78
N LEU A 125 5.00 -0.14 22.74
CA LEU A 125 4.99 0.38 24.12
C LEU A 125 6.38 0.38 24.76
N GLU A 126 7.24 -0.55 24.34
CA GLU A 126 8.64 -0.61 24.76
C GLU A 126 9.49 0.52 24.16
N PHE A 127 9.25 0.89 22.91
CA PHE A 127 9.90 2.02 22.25
C PHE A 127 9.45 3.38 22.82
N LEU A 128 8.14 3.52 23.09
CA LEU A 128 7.58 4.73 23.72
C LEU A 128 8.05 4.93 25.16
N SER A 129 8.32 3.83 25.89
CA SER A 129 8.90 3.88 27.24
C SER A 129 10.33 4.42 27.24
N LYS A 130 11.10 4.15 26.18
CA LYS A 130 12.49 4.60 26.02
C LYS A 130 12.60 6.02 25.42
N HIS A 131 11.53 6.54 24.81
CA HIS A 131 11.49 7.85 24.13
C HIS A 131 10.23 8.67 24.53
N PRO A 132 10.26 9.39 25.68
CA PRO A 132 9.11 10.14 26.18
C PRO A 132 8.64 11.27 25.25
N GLU A 133 9.55 11.85 24.47
CA GLU A 133 9.24 12.87 23.46
C GLU A 133 8.38 12.33 22.30
N LEU A 134 8.61 11.08 21.88
CA LEU A 134 7.84 10.45 20.80
C LEU A 134 6.48 9.97 21.29
N ALA A 135 6.39 9.54 22.56
CA ALA A 135 5.12 9.22 23.21
C ALA A 135 4.19 10.45 23.26
N ALA A 136 4.73 11.64 23.52
CA ALA A 136 3.96 12.88 23.51
C ALA A 136 3.40 13.23 22.13
N GLU A 137 4.19 13.04 21.06
CA GLU A 137 3.72 13.25 19.67
C GLU A 137 2.66 12.22 19.26
N GLN A 138 2.82 10.94 19.66
CA GLN A 138 1.80 9.92 19.43
C GLN A 138 0.49 10.28 20.14
N LEU A 139 0.57 10.72 21.39
CA LEU A 139 -0.59 11.12 22.17
C LEU A 139 -1.33 12.29 21.52
N LYS A 140 -0.60 13.26 20.97
CA LYS A 140 -1.18 14.38 20.21
C LYS A 140 -1.91 13.91 18.94
N ILE A 141 -1.33 12.96 18.22
CA ILE A 141 -1.96 12.38 17.01
C ILE A 141 -3.22 11.59 17.39
N THR A 142 -3.16 10.78 18.44
CA THR A 142 -4.32 10.04 18.96
C THR A 142 -5.44 10.98 19.40
N ILE A 143 -5.12 12.08 20.11
CA ILE A 143 -6.11 13.10 20.47
C ILE A 143 -6.74 13.73 19.23
N SER A 144 -5.94 14.02 18.19
CA SER A 144 -6.45 14.59 16.94
C SER A 144 -7.40 13.63 16.22
N LYS A 145 -7.07 12.33 16.19
CA LYS A 145 -7.95 11.28 15.66
C LYS A 145 -9.25 11.18 16.47
N LEU A 146 -9.18 11.20 17.80
CA LEU A 146 -10.36 11.20 18.68
C LEU A 146 -11.27 12.41 18.40
N GLN A 147 -10.70 13.62 18.26
CA GLN A 147 -11.46 14.82 17.90
C GLN A 147 -12.17 14.68 16.55
N GLN A 148 -11.49 14.11 15.55
CA GLN A 148 -12.07 13.88 14.23
C GLN A 148 -13.24 12.89 14.31
N ILE A 149 -13.10 11.80 15.07
CA ILE A 149 -14.18 10.81 15.27
C ILE A 149 -15.40 11.49 15.93
N VAL A 150 -15.18 12.25 17.00
CA VAL A 150 -16.28 12.99 17.67
C VAL A 150 -16.94 13.99 16.71
N SER A 151 -16.18 14.62 15.81
CA SER A 151 -16.73 15.61 14.87
C SER A 151 -17.65 15.02 13.79
N VAL A 152 -17.43 13.76 13.41
CA VAL A 152 -18.26 13.05 12.42
C VAL A 152 -19.36 12.20 13.06
N SER A 153 -19.32 12.02 14.38
CA SER A 153 -20.28 11.21 15.13
C SER A 153 -21.54 12.01 15.48
N ASP A 154 -22.69 11.32 15.54
CA ASP A 154 -23.94 11.91 16.00
C ASP A 154 -23.86 12.24 17.50
N LEU A 155 -23.92 13.53 17.83
CA LEU A 155 -23.73 14.04 19.19
C LEU A 155 -24.81 13.54 20.16
N GLU A 156 -26.05 13.30 19.71
CA GLU A 156 -27.12 12.82 20.59
C GLU A 156 -26.94 11.34 20.91
N GLN A 157 -26.63 10.52 19.90
CA GLN A 157 -26.38 9.09 20.09
C GLN A 157 -25.11 8.85 20.92
N LEU A 158 -24.06 9.63 20.66
CA LEU A 158 -22.80 9.54 21.42
C LEU A 158 -23.04 9.92 22.89
N ARG A 159 -23.84 10.95 23.16
CA ARG A 159 -24.18 11.34 24.54
C ARG A 159 -24.99 10.28 25.27
N GLN A 160 -25.98 9.69 24.60
CA GLN A 160 -26.76 8.58 25.15
C GLN A 160 -25.88 7.35 25.44
N TYR A 161 -24.88 7.09 24.59
CA TYR A 161 -23.93 6.00 24.80
C TYR A 161 -23.04 6.23 26.03
N ILE A 162 -22.63 7.48 26.30
CA ILE A 162 -21.78 7.87 27.44
C ILE A 162 -22.53 7.88 28.77
N ASP A 163 -23.80 8.31 28.75
CA ASP A 163 -24.62 8.41 29.97
C ASP A 163 -24.96 7.02 30.54
N ASN A 164 -24.77 5.94 29.77
CA ASN A 164 -24.93 4.58 30.26
C ASN A 164 -23.67 4.11 31.02
N PRO A 165 -23.74 3.86 32.33
CA PRO A 165 -22.57 3.52 33.16
C PRO A 165 -21.94 2.15 32.83
N ASP A 166 -22.62 1.30 32.08
CA ASP A 166 -22.08 0.01 31.62
C ASP A 166 -21.18 0.13 30.37
N ASN A 167 -21.23 1.26 29.66
CA ASN A 167 -20.57 1.41 28.36
C ASN A 167 -19.20 2.08 28.42
N VAL A 168 -18.96 2.92 29.44
CA VAL A 168 -17.76 3.74 29.56
C VAL A 168 -17.33 3.84 31.02
N THR A 169 -16.02 3.72 31.24
CA THR A 169 -15.41 3.98 32.55
C THR A 169 -15.46 5.46 32.90
N ALA A 170 -15.41 5.79 34.19
CA ALA A 170 -15.45 7.19 34.67
C ALA A 170 -14.39 8.10 33.99
N LEU A 171 -13.21 7.57 33.70
CA LEU A 171 -12.16 8.28 32.97
C LEU A 171 -12.55 8.55 31.51
N GLN A 172 -13.06 7.54 30.81
CA GLN A 172 -13.51 7.68 29.42
C GLN A 172 -14.66 8.68 29.32
N SER A 173 -15.64 8.64 30.23
CA SER A 173 -16.74 9.61 30.28
C SER A 173 -16.23 11.03 30.47
N SER A 174 -15.31 11.24 31.41
CA SER A 174 -14.70 12.57 31.65
C SER A 174 -13.94 13.08 30.42
N MET A 175 -13.16 12.21 29.77
CA MET A 175 -12.38 12.59 28.59
C MET A 175 -13.27 12.89 27.37
N LEU A 176 -14.33 12.09 27.16
CA LEU A 176 -15.28 12.36 26.08
C LEU A 176 -16.09 13.64 26.33
N GLN A 177 -16.44 13.92 27.59
CA GLN A 177 -17.14 15.16 27.96
C GLN A 177 -16.29 16.40 27.63
N ILE A 178 -14.98 16.36 27.91
CA ILE A 178 -14.05 17.43 27.54
C ILE A 178 -13.96 17.58 26.01
N LEU A 179 -13.89 16.47 25.26
CA LEU A 179 -13.86 16.50 23.80
C LEU A 179 -15.14 17.10 23.20
N LEU A 180 -16.30 16.76 23.76
CA LEU A 180 -17.62 17.28 23.36
C LEU A 180 -17.75 18.79 23.64
N GLN A 181 -17.30 19.24 24.81
CA GLN A 181 -17.36 20.65 25.20
C GLN A 181 -16.50 21.53 24.27
N ASN A 182 -15.29 21.08 23.93
CA ASN A 182 -14.38 21.80 23.04
C ASN A 182 -14.88 21.82 21.59
N ASN A 183 -15.52 20.74 21.12
CA ASN A 183 -16.11 20.71 19.79
C ASN A 183 -17.35 21.62 19.68
N GLY A 184 -18.16 21.70 20.73
CA GLY A 184 -19.30 22.62 20.82
C GLY A 184 -18.89 24.10 20.72
N GLU A 185 -17.77 24.48 21.33
CA GLU A 185 -17.19 25.83 21.22
C GLU A 185 -16.73 26.15 19.77
N LYS A 186 -16.09 25.19 19.09
CA LYS A 186 -15.67 25.35 17.68
C LYS A 186 -16.84 25.54 16.72
N LEU A 187 -17.97 24.87 16.95
CA LEU A 187 -19.18 25.04 16.13
C LEU A 187 -19.87 26.38 16.40
N LYS A 188 -19.82 26.88 17.64
CA LYS A 188 -20.39 28.18 18.02
C LYS A 188 -19.61 29.38 17.49
N ASN A 189 -18.29 29.24 17.31
CA ASN A 189 -17.41 30.28 16.79
C ASN A 189 -17.31 30.28 15.24
N LYS A 190 -18.09 29.44 14.56
CA LYS A 190 -18.18 29.35 13.09
C LYS A 190 -19.54 29.80 12.56
N SER A 191 -20.38 30.40 13.41
CA SER A 191 -21.68 30.98 13.07
C SER A 191 -21.68 32.49 13.24
#